data_AF-A0A821TWI5-F1
#
_entry.id   AF-A0A821TWI5-F1
#
_cell.length_a   1.000
_cell.length_b   1.000
_cell.length_c   1.000
_cell.angle_alpha   90.00
_cell.angle_beta   90.00
_cell.angle_gamma   90.00
#
_symmetry.space_group_name_H-M   'P 1'
#
loop_
_entity.id
_entity.type
_entity.pdbx_description
1 polymer ?
#
loop_
_entity_poly.entity_id
_entity_poly.type
_entity_poly.pdbx_seq_one_letter_code
_entity_poly.pdbx_strand_id
1 'polypeptide(L)'
;MFFFCCCFLAGLAFLGFSIMYILIDKLKCWNATPFQYPGTNSILIYIAHIVFATYFPVQWIVVNTHAAHLAMALWGCIFWIIIAYIFFKKRVFLVL
;
A
#
# COMPACT_ATOMS: atom_id res chain seq x y z
N MET A 1 2.87 -6.51 27.61
CA MET A 1 3.38 -6.89 26.27
C MET A 1 2.75 -6.06 25.14
N PHE A 2 1.42 -5.85 25.13
CA PHE A 2 0.74 -5.04 24.10
C PHE A 2 1.24 -3.59 23.96
N PHE A 3 1.40 -2.87 25.08
CA PHE A 3 1.80 -1.45 25.06
C PHE A 3 3.18 -1.19 24.41
N PHE A 4 4.16 -2.05 24.70
CA PHE A 4 5.52 -1.92 24.14
C PHE A 4 5.55 -2.10 22.63
N CYS A 5 4.75 -3.05 22.10
CA CYS A 5 4.63 -3.30 20.67
C CYS A 5 4.07 -2.07 19.94
N CYS A 6 3.00 -1.46 20.47
CA CYS A 6 2.38 -0.27 19.88
C CYS A 6 3.36 0.91 19.75
N CYS A 7 4.15 1.19 20.79
CA CYS A 7 5.14 2.26 20.76
C CYS A 7 6.23 2.02 19.71
N PHE A 8 6.69 0.77 19.58
CA PHE A 8 7.68 0.40 18.58
C PHE A 8 7.15 0.58 17.15
N LEU A 9 5.94 0.06 16.86
CA LEU A 9 5.32 0.24 15.56
C LEU A 9 5.05 1.72 15.23
N ALA A 10 4.58 2.50 16.20
CA ALA A 10 4.36 3.93 16.01
C ALA A 10 5.67 4.67 15.72
N GLY A 11 6.75 4.35 16.45
CA GLY A 11 8.07 4.92 16.20
C GLY A 11 8.59 4.63 14.79
N LEU A 12 8.47 3.37 14.33
CA LEU A 12 8.80 2.98 12.95
C LEU A 12 7.96 3.72 11.91
N ALA A 13 6.66 3.90 12.15
CA ALA A 13 5.79 4.64 11.25
C ALA A 13 6.20 6.10 11.12
N PHE A 14 6.47 6.79 12.24
CA PHE A 14 6.95 8.18 12.23
C PHE A 14 8.31 8.32 11.54
N LEU A 15 9.22 7.38 11.75
CA LEU A 15 10.51 7.35 11.03
C LEU A 15 10.29 7.20 9.52
N GLY A 16 9.43 6.29 9.09
CA GLY A 16 9.07 6.11 7.67
C GLY A 16 8.49 7.38 7.06
N PHE A 17 7.55 8.04 7.74
CA PHE A 17 6.98 9.32 7.29
C PHE A 17 8.03 10.44 7.20
N SER A 18 8.97 10.50 8.15
CA SER A 18 10.06 11.49 8.11
C SER A 18 10.98 11.29 6.90
N ILE A 19 11.33 10.04 6.57
CA ILE A 19 12.12 9.70 5.38
C ILE A 19 11.37 10.12 4.11
N MET A 20 10.07 9.81 4.02
CA MET A 20 9.23 10.21 2.89
C MET A 20 9.15 11.73 2.74
N TYR A 21 9.01 12.48 3.83
CA TYR A 21 9.00 13.95 3.83
C TYR A 21 10.29 14.53 3.25
N ILE A 22 11.45 14.01 3.66
CA ILE A 22 12.74 14.49 3.13
C ILE A 22 12.86 14.18 1.63
N LEU A 23 12.47 12.98 1.20
CA LEU A 23 12.56 12.55 -0.20
C LEU A 23 11.64 13.34 -1.14
N ILE A 24 10.42 13.63 -0.69
CA ILE A 24 9.38 14.30 -1.51
C ILE A 24 9.52 15.82 -1.42
N ASP A 25 9.57 16.39 -0.22
CA ASP A 25 9.47 17.84 -0.04
C ASP A 25 10.83 18.55 -0.12
N LYS A 26 11.89 17.94 0.43
CA LYS A 26 13.23 18.55 0.43
C LYS A 26 14.01 18.24 -0.84
N LEU A 27 14.00 16.98 -1.28
CA LEU A 27 14.76 16.52 -2.44
C LEU A 27 13.98 16.58 -3.76
N LYS A 28 12.64 16.71 -3.72
CA LYS A 28 11.75 16.72 -4.90
C LYS A 28 12.07 15.60 -5.89
N CYS A 29 12.57 14.46 -5.41
CA CYS A 29 12.93 13.33 -6.28
C CYS A 29 11.70 12.74 -6.98
N TRP A 30 10.52 12.89 -6.38
CA TRP A 30 9.25 12.42 -6.92
C TRP A 30 8.08 13.26 -6.36
N ASN A 31 7.16 13.71 -7.22
CA ASN A 31 5.84 14.31 -6.89
C ASN A 31 4.82 13.46 -6.08
N ALA A 32 5.25 12.48 -5.26
CA ALA A 32 4.36 11.60 -4.46
C ALA A 32 3.26 10.82 -5.22
N THR A 33 3.27 10.83 -6.55
CA THR A 33 2.20 10.29 -7.40
C THR A 33 1.78 8.83 -7.13
N PRO A 34 2.67 7.85 -6.81
CA PRO A 34 2.26 6.46 -6.65
C PRO A 34 1.41 6.24 -5.39
N PHE A 35 1.51 7.14 -4.39
CA PHE A 35 0.71 7.09 -3.16
C PHE A 35 -0.60 7.87 -3.30
N GLN A 36 -0.63 8.89 -4.16
CA GLN A 36 -1.83 9.71 -4.39
C GLN A 36 -2.92 8.97 -5.18
N TYR A 37 -2.55 8.11 -6.14
CA TYR A 37 -3.51 7.35 -6.94
C TYR A 37 -4.37 6.39 -6.12
N PRO A 38 -3.82 5.53 -5.24
CA PRO A 38 -4.64 4.68 -4.38
C PRO A 38 -5.38 5.48 -3.30
N GLY A 39 -4.83 6.61 -2.83
CA GLY A 39 -5.46 7.45 -1.81
C GLY A 39 -6.75 8.11 -2.30
N THR A 40 -6.78 8.58 -3.56
CA THR A 40 -7.96 9.24 -4.16
C THR A 40 -9.09 8.27 -4.52
N ASN A 41 -8.82 6.97 -4.63
CA ASN A 41 -9.82 5.94 -4.96
C ASN A 41 -9.76 4.76 -3.97
N SER A 42 -9.53 5.06 -2.69
CA SER A 42 -9.28 4.06 -1.65
C SER A 42 -10.46 3.11 -1.43
N ILE A 43 -11.70 3.59 -1.56
CA ILE A 43 -12.92 2.76 -1.45
C ILE A 43 -13.00 1.70 -2.55
N LEU A 44 -12.66 2.06 -3.78
CA LEU A 44 -12.72 1.15 -4.93
C LEU A 44 -11.66 0.06 -4.79
N ILE A 45 -10.45 0.43 -4.36
CA ILE A 45 -9.37 -0.51 -4.08
C ILE A 45 -9.74 -1.44 -2.93
N TYR A 46 -10.40 -0.93 -1.88
CA TYR A 46 -10.87 -1.75 -0.76
C TYR A 46 -11.91 -2.78 -1.20
N ILE A 47 -12.92 -2.38 -1.98
CA ILE A 47 -13.93 -3.30 -2.53
C ILE A 47 -13.26 -4.34 -3.42
N ALA A 48 -12.37 -3.92 -4.31
CA ALA A 48 -11.61 -4.84 -5.15
C ALA A 48 -10.81 -5.81 -4.28
N HIS A 49 -10.15 -5.34 -3.22
CA HIS A 49 -9.41 -6.20 -2.30
C HIS A 49 -10.30 -7.24 -1.62
N ILE A 50 -11.50 -6.87 -1.16
CA ILE A 50 -12.47 -7.82 -0.58
C ILE A 50 -12.88 -8.87 -1.62
N VAL A 51 -13.17 -8.45 -2.85
CA VAL A 51 -13.57 -9.35 -3.94
C VAL A 51 -12.43 -10.32 -4.30
N PHE A 52 -11.18 -9.87 -4.23
CA PHE A 52 -9.98 -10.65 -4.58
C PHE A 52 -9.24 -11.24 -3.36
N ALA A 53 -9.81 -11.19 -2.15
CA ALA A 53 -9.14 -11.59 -0.91
C ALA A 53 -8.71 -13.07 -0.86
N THR A 54 -9.25 -13.90 -1.75
CA THR A 54 -8.94 -15.34 -1.85
C THR A 54 -8.55 -15.79 -3.26
N TYR A 55 -8.39 -14.85 -4.19
CA TYR A 55 -8.13 -15.16 -5.59
C TYR A 55 -6.72 -14.71 -6.02
N PHE A 56 -6.08 -15.56 -6.81
CA PHE A 56 -4.85 -15.21 -7.54
C PHE A 56 -5.14 -13.99 -8.41
N PRO A 57 -4.33 -12.90 -8.39
CA PRO A 57 -2.91 -12.83 -8.02
C PRO A 57 -2.60 -11.99 -6.75
N VAL A 58 -3.55 -11.79 -5.84
CA VAL A 58 -3.35 -10.90 -4.67
C VAL A 58 -2.92 -11.67 -3.42
N GLN A 59 -3.59 -12.80 -3.13
CA GLN A 59 -3.24 -13.68 -2.02
C GLN A 59 -3.29 -15.11 -2.53
N TRP A 60 -2.21 -15.86 -2.31
CA TRP A 60 -2.13 -17.28 -2.63
C TRP A 60 -1.42 -18.02 -1.49
N ILE A 61 -1.56 -19.34 -1.44
CA ILE A 61 -0.94 -20.14 -0.40
C ILE A 61 0.56 -20.19 -0.67
N VAL A 62 1.36 -19.68 0.27
CA VAL A 62 2.82 -19.74 0.20
C VAL A 62 3.34 -20.51 1.42
N VAL A 63 4.52 -21.10 1.27
CA VAL A 63 5.27 -21.74 2.34
C VAL A 63 5.33 -20.84 3.58
N ASN A 64 5.11 -21.42 4.76
CA ASN A 64 5.15 -20.75 6.07
C ASN A 64 6.58 -20.29 6.45
N THR A 65 7.19 -19.43 5.64
CA THR A 65 8.43 -18.73 5.98
C THR A 65 8.16 -17.24 6.02
N HIS A 66 8.76 -16.53 6.98
CA HIS A 66 8.55 -15.09 7.12
C HIS A 66 8.93 -14.32 5.84
N ALA A 67 9.98 -14.76 5.14
CA ALA A 67 10.43 -14.17 3.88
C ALA A 67 9.39 -14.33 2.76
N ALA A 68 8.75 -15.49 2.67
CA ALA A 68 7.67 -15.74 1.71
C ALA A 68 6.46 -14.83 1.93
N HIS A 69 6.02 -14.69 3.18
CA HIS A 69 4.91 -13.79 3.51
C HIS A 69 5.26 -12.32 3.21
N LEU A 70 6.51 -11.90 3.47
CA LEU A 70 6.98 -10.56 3.13
C LEU A 70 6.97 -10.33 1.62
N ALA A 71 7.47 -11.29 0.84
CA ALA A 71 7.49 -11.21 -0.63
C ALA A 71 6.07 -11.12 -1.21
N MET A 72 5.13 -11.89 -0.66
CA MET A 72 3.71 -11.80 -1.04
C MET A 72 3.11 -10.44 -0.70
N ALA A 73 3.39 -9.91 0.49
CA ALA A 73 2.89 -8.59 0.90
C ALA A 73 3.44 -7.47 -0.01
N LEU A 74 4.73 -7.52 -0.34
CA LEU A 74 5.36 -6.59 -1.28
C LEU A 74 4.74 -6.69 -2.68
N TRP A 75 4.53 -7.91 -3.19
CA TRP A 75 3.86 -8.15 -4.45
C TRP A 75 2.44 -7.57 -4.47
N GLY A 76 1.66 -7.84 -3.42
CA GLY A 76 0.31 -7.30 -3.26
C GLY A 76 0.30 -5.77 -3.30
N CYS A 77 1.19 -5.10 -2.56
CA CYS A 77 1.32 -3.65 -2.59
C CYS A 77 1.61 -3.12 -4.00
N ILE A 78 2.56 -3.73 -4.73
CA ILE A 78 2.91 -3.32 -6.10
C ILE A 78 1.71 -3.51 -7.05
N PHE A 79 1.05 -4.66 -6.97
CA PHE A 79 -0.12 -4.98 -7.78
C PHE A 79 -1.26 -3.97 -7.57
N TRP A 80 -1.55 -3.61 -6.32
CA TRP A 80 -2.58 -2.61 -6.01
C TRP A 80 -2.20 -1.21 -6.49
N ILE A 81 -0.92 -0.83 -6.46
CA ILE A 81 -0.47 0.46 -7.03
C ILE A 81 -0.70 0.48 -8.55
N ILE A 82 -0.42 -0.62 -9.26
CA ILE A 82 -0.66 -0.73 -10.71
C ILE A 82 -2.16 -0.64 -11.02
N ILE A 83 -3.00 -1.35 -10.25
CA ILE A 83 -4.45 -1.28 -10.39
C ILE A 83 -4.96 0.14 -10.14
N ALA A 84 -4.51 0.79 -9.07
CA ALA A 84 -4.86 2.17 -8.75
C ALA A 84 -4.53 3.12 -9.90
N TYR A 85 -3.36 2.93 -10.53
CA TYR A 85 -2.95 3.70 -11.69
C TYR A 85 -3.85 3.47 -12.92
N ILE A 86 -4.24 2.22 -13.18
CA ILE A 86 -5.19 1.88 -14.27
C ILE A 86 -6.55 2.55 -14.03
N PHE A 87 -7.07 2.49 -12.80
CA PHE A 87 -8.33 3.14 -12.43
C PHE A 87 -8.25 4.67 -12.54
N PHE A 88 -7.15 5.27 -12.11
CA PHE A 88 -6.90 6.70 -12.27
C PHE A 88 -6.91 7.11 -13.76
N LYS A 89 -6.29 6.32 -14.64
CA LYS A 89 -6.28 6.57 -16.09
C LYS A 89 -7.68 6.47 -16.71
N LYS A 90 -8.56 5.62 -16.17
CA LYS A 90 -9.96 5.50 -16.62
C LYS A 90 -10.90 6.58 -16.07
N ARG A 91 -10.40 7.52 -15.24
CA ARG A 91 -11.16 8.66 -14.69
C ARG A 91 -12.47 8.25 -13.98
N VAL A 92 -12.52 7.04 -13.43
CA VAL A 92 -13.65 6.56 -12.63
C VAL A 92 -13.39 6.99 -11.20
N PHE A 93 -13.79 8.21 -10.86
CA PHE A 93 -13.76 8.70 -9.49
C PHE A 93 -15.11 8.37 -8.85
N LEU A 94 -15.13 7.37 -7.98
CA LEU A 94 -16.25 7.19 -7.05
C LEU A 94 -16.08 8.26 -5.96
N VAL A 95 -16.55 9.47 -6.27
CA VAL A 95 -16.89 10.47 -5.26
C VAL A 95 -18.25 10.09 -4.73
N LEU A 96 -18.33 9.77 -3.42
CA LEU A 96 -19.60 9.78 -2.69
C LEU A 96 -19.90 11.23 -2.29
#